data_AF-A0A7K4HIK1-F1
#
_entry.id   AF-A0A7K4HIK1-F1
#
_cell.length_a   1.000
_cell.length_b   1.000
_cell.length_c   1.000
_cell.angle_alpha   90.00
_cell.angle_beta   90.00
_cell.angle_gamma   90.00
#
_symmetry.space_group_name_H-M   'P 1'
#
loop_
_entity.id
_entity.type
_entity.pdbx_description
1 polymer ?
#
loop_
_entity_poly.entity_id
_entity_poly.type
_entity_poly.pdbx_seq_one_letter_code
_entity_poly.pdbx_strand_id
1 'polypeptide(L)'
;MSENQKRKFSYKRAVSYSIGQISDIASYQAFTFLAFTFYFAVVGLDIEWITLGFIIWSIWNSFNDTFIGSLSDRTHTRWGRRKPWVMVSLLPIAIILFLIF
;
A
#
# COMPACT_ATOMS: atom_id res chain seq x y z
N MET A 1 18.75 36.86 8.31
CA MET A 1 17.47 36.62 7.60
C MET A 1 17.58 35.32 6.85
N SER A 2 16.87 34.24 7.17
CA SER A 2 15.41 34.14 7.31
C SER A 2 15.03 33.19 8.44
N GLU A 3 14.02 33.61 9.19
CA GLU A 3 13.42 32.92 10.33
C GLU A 3 12.93 31.51 9.97
N ASN A 4 13.38 30.54 10.76
CA ASN A 4 12.56 29.69 11.62
C ASN A 4 11.04 29.64 11.31
N GLN A 5 10.65 29.17 10.13
CA GLN A 5 9.29 28.69 9.92
C GLN A 5 9.11 27.35 10.64
N LYS A 6 8.83 27.41 11.95
CA LYS A 6 8.20 26.29 12.66
C LYS A 6 6.89 25.99 11.95
N ARG A 7 6.90 25.03 11.01
CA ARG A 7 5.68 24.51 10.37
C ARG A 7 4.78 24.04 11.49
N LYS A 8 3.75 24.82 11.84
CA LYS A 8 2.76 24.44 12.86
C LYS A 8 2.12 23.13 12.40
N PHE A 9 2.48 22.05 13.07
CA PHE A 9 1.87 20.75 12.86
C PHE A 9 0.39 20.86 13.22
N SER A 10 -0.48 20.83 12.21
CA SER A 10 -1.92 20.95 12.43
C SER A 10 -2.44 19.59 12.93
N TYR A 11 -2.77 19.52 14.21
CA TYR A 11 -3.32 18.32 14.84
C TYR A 11 -4.56 17.79 14.07
N LYS A 12 -5.41 18.70 13.58
CA LYS A 12 -6.57 18.34 12.73
C LYS A 12 -6.17 17.59 11.45
N ARG A 13 -5.09 18.03 10.77
CA ARG A 13 -4.57 17.36 9.57
C ARG A 13 -3.98 15.99 9.89
N ALA A 14 -3.26 15.88 11.01
CA ALA A 14 -2.69 14.62 11.46
C ALA A 14 -3.79 13.58 11.73
N VAL A 15 -4.81 13.96 12.50
CA VAL A 15 -5.96 13.09 12.78
C VAL A 15 -6.70 12.70 11.50
N SER A 16 -6.95 13.65 10.61
CA SER A 16 -7.61 13.37 9.32
C SER A 16 -6.80 12.39 8.45
N TYR A 17 -5.47 12.52 8.45
CA TYR A 17 -4.58 11.60 7.73
C TYR A 17 -4.59 10.20 8.34
N SER A 18 -4.51 10.11 9.68
CA SER A 18 -4.56 8.84 10.40
C SER A 18 -5.86 8.09 10.19
N ILE A 19 -7.01 8.78 10.16
CA ILE A 19 -8.31 8.16 9.88
C ILE A 19 -8.32 7.51 8.49
N GLY A 20 -7.76 8.19 7.47
CA GLY A 20 -7.61 7.60 6.14
C GLY A 20 -6.74 6.35 6.14
N GLN A 21 -5.65 6.37 6.92
CA GLN A 21 -4.73 5.23 7.04
C GLN A 21 -5.36 4.02 7.74
N ILE A 22 -6.28 4.23 8.69
CA ILE A 22 -7.00 3.14 9.35
C ILE A 22 -7.82 2.34 8.33
N SER A 23 -8.49 3.02 7.40
CA SER A 23 -9.28 2.36 6.35
C SER A 23 -8.42 1.46 5.46
N ASP A 24 -7.24 1.95 5.07
CA ASP A 24 -6.29 1.22 4.23
C ASP A 24 -5.77 -0.04 4.94
N ILE A 25 -5.27 0.12 6.17
CA ILE A 25 -4.77 -0.99 6.99
C ILE A 25 -5.88 -2.01 7.28
N ALA A 26 -7.08 -1.55 7.64
CA ALA A 26 -8.19 -2.45 7.93
C ALA A 26 -8.58 -3.30 6.71
N SER A 27 -8.63 -2.69 5.52
CA SER A 27 -8.94 -3.39 4.27
C SER A 27 -7.86 -4.43 3.94
N TYR A 28 -6.59 -4.05 4.06
CA TYR A 28 -5.46 -4.94 3.83
C TYR A 28 -5.46 -6.15 4.78
N GLN A 29 -5.71 -5.92 6.08
CA GLN A 29 -5.77 -6.99 7.06
C GLN A 29 -6.99 -7.89 6.89
N ALA A 30 -8.15 -7.32 6.53
CA ALA A 30 -9.34 -8.09 6.20
C ALA A 30 -9.09 -9.01 4.99
N PHE A 31 -8.45 -8.50 3.94
CA PHE A 31 -8.07 -9.29 2.77
C PHE A 31 -7.08 -10.42 3.14
N THR A 32 -6.04 -10.10 3.90
CA THR A 32 -5.04 -11.07 4.37
C THR A 32 -5.69 -12.20 5.16
N PHE A 33 -6.60 -11.86 6.08
CA PHE A 33 -7.36 -12.83 6.86
C PHE A 33 -8.26 -13.69 5.97
N LEU A 34 -9.04 -13.07 5.07
CA LEU A 34 -9.92 -13.79 4.15
C LEU A 34 -9.14 -14.76 3.26
N ALA A 35 -8.00 -14.34 2.73
CA ALA A 35 -7.15 -15.19 1.89
C ALA A 35 -6.67 -16.42 2.68
N PHE A 36 -6.19 -16.23 3.90
CA PHE A 36 -5.78 -17.34 4.76
C PHE A 36 -6.95 -18.29 5.04
N THR A 37 -8.09 -17.77 5.48
CA THR A 37 -9.29 -18.57 5.78
C THR A 37 -9.80 -19.30 4.55
N PHE A 38 -9.77 -18.69 3.37
CA PHE A 38 -10.16 -19.34 2.12
C PHE A 38 -9.28 -20.56 1.82
N TYR A 39 -7.96 -20.40 1.84
CA TYR A 39 -7.06 -21.52 1.55
C TYR A 39 -7.10 -22.60 2.63
N PHE A 40 -7.29 -22.23 3.90
CA PHE A 40 -7.36 -23.19 5.01
C PHE A 40 -8.70 -23.92 5.08
N ALA A 41 -9.82 -23.18 5.10
CA ALA A 41 -11.14 -23.74 5.41
C ALA A 41 -11.96 -24.13 4.18
N VAL A 42 -11.76 -23.49 3.02
CA VAL A 42 -12.51 -23.78 1.80
C VAL A 42 -11.75 -24.73 0.90
N VAL A 43 -10.47 -24.45 0.66
CA VAL A 43 -9.61 -25.31 -0.18
C VAL A 43 -9.09 -26.52 0.60
N GLY A 44 -8.94 -26.41 1.93
CA GLY A 44 -8.42 -27.49 2.77
C GLY A 44 -6.91 -27.70 2.62
N LEU A 45 -6.16 -26.65 2.29
CA LEU A 45 -4.71 -26.72 2.10
C LEU A 45 -4.00 -26.87 3.46
N ASP A 46 -2.93 -27.66 3.51
CA ASP A 46 -2.11 -27.76 4.71
C ASP A 46 -1.48 -26.41 5.08
N ILE A 47 -1.39 -26.14 6.38
CA ILE A 47 -0.86 -24.88 6.94
C ILE A 47 0.56 -24.58 6.43
N GLU A 48 1.36 -25.61 6.18
CA GLU A 48 2.74 -25.51 5.70
C GLU A 48 2.81 -24.78 4.35
N TRP A 49 1.96 -25.16 3.40
CA TRP A 49 1.90 -24.57 2.08
C TRP A 49 1.33 -23.14 2.11
N ILE A 50 0.31 -22.91 2.94
CA ILE A 50 -0.26 -21.57 3.13
C ILE A 50 0.82 -20.63 3.66
N THR A 51 1.50 -21.03 4.74
CA THR A 51 2.56 -20.24 5.37
C THR A 51 3.69 -19.94 4.39
N LEU A 52 4.13 -20.93 3.63
CA LEU A 52 5.16 -20.75 2.60
C LEU A 52 4.72 -19.73 1.55
N GLY A 53 3.46 -19.80 1.09
CA GLY A 53 2.89 -18.82 0.17
C GLY A 53 2.90 -17.39 0.74
N PHE A 54 2.49 -17.22 2.01
CA PHE A 54 2.52 -15.91 2.68
C PHE A 54 3.93 -15.38 2.89
N ILE A 55 4.93 -16.24 3.12
CA ILE A 55 6.33 -15.85 3.21
C ILE A 55 6.83 -15.32 1.86
N ILE A 56 6.59 -16.06 0.77
CA ILE A 56 6.95 -15.63 -0.58
C ILE A 56 6.30 -14.30 -0.91
N TRP A 57 5.00 -14.17 -0.63
CA TRP A 57 4.25 -12.94 -0.84
C TRP A 57 4.80 -11.76 -0.03
N SER A 58 5.18 -11.98 1.24
CA SER A 58 5.76 -10.95 2.09
C SER A 58 7.13 -10.47 1.57
N ILE A 59 7.97 -11.40 1.13
CA ILE A 59 9.26 -11.09 0.52
C ILE A 59 9.05 -10.26 -0.75
N TRP A 60 8.13 -10.69 -1.61
CA TRP A 60 7.79 -9.97 -2.85
C TRP A 60 7.30 -8.54 -2.57
N ASN A 61 6.41 -8.35 -1.60
CA ASN A 61 5.94 -7.01 -1.20
C ASN A 61 7.09 -6.15 -0.68
N SER A 62 7.97 -6.69 0.16
CA SER A 62 9.12 -5.94 0.69
C SER A 62 10.02 -5.40 -0.44
N PHE A 63 10.25 -6.20 -1.48
CA PHE A 63 10.98 -5.75 -2.66
C PHE A 63 10.25 -4.65 -3.43
N ASN A 64 8.95 -4.84 -3.71
CA ASN A 64 8.15 -3.85 -4.43
C ASN A 64 8.09 -2.51 -3.69
N ASP A 65 7.84 -2.55 -2.39
CA ASP A 65 7.73 -1.37 -1.54
C ASP A 65 9.05 -0.61 -1.48
N THR A 66 10.18 -1.33 -1.38
CA THR A 66 11.51 -0.72 -1.39
C THR A 66 11.83 -0.10 -2.76
N PHE A 67 11.51 -0.81 -3.84
CA PHE A 67 11.74 -0.33 -5.20
C PHE A 67 10.92 0.93 -5.50
N ILE A 68 9.60 0.88 -5.31
CA ILE A 68 8.70 2.01 -5.54
C ILE A 68 9.03 3.16 -4.58
N GLY A 69 9.34 2.87 -3.31
CA GLY A 69 9.76 3.88 -2.34
C GLY A 69 10.99 4.65 -2.81
N SER A 70 12.05 3.94 -3.21
CA SER A 70 13.29 4.56 -3.69
C SER A 70 13.10 5.36 -4.98
N LEU A 71 12.24 4.88 -5.88
CA LEU A 71 11.97 5.50 -7.17
C LEU A 71 11.08 6.73 -7.02
N SER A 72 10.07 6.65 -6.16
CA SER A 72 9.24 7.77 -5.73
C SER A 72 10.08 8.88 -5.12
N ASP A 73 11.05 8.56 -4.26
CA ASP A 73 11.91 9.56 -3.64
C ASP A 73 12.86 10.27 -4.61
N ARG A 74 13.27 9.62 -5.69
CA ARG A 74 14.13 10.23 -6.72
C ARG A 74 13.35 11.06 -7.74
N THR A 75 12.02 10.97 -7.74
CA THR A 75 11.15 11.63 -8.73
C THR A 75 10.95 13.10 -8.38
N HIS A 76 11.45 14.00 -9.24
CA HIS A 76 11.26 15.44 -9.13
C HIS A 76 10.37 15.93 -10.27
N THR A 77 9.07 16.10 -10.01
CA THR A 77 8.12 16.65 -10.99
C THR A 77 7.46 17.93 -10.49
N ARG A 78 6.87 18.70 -11.40
CA ARG A 78 6.14 19.94 -11.11
C ARG A 78 4.92 19.74 -10.19
N TRP A 79 4.40 18.50 -10.08
CA TRP A 79 3.27 18.16 -9.21
C TRP A 79 3.69 17.58 -7.84
N GLY A 80 5.00 17.55 -7.58
CA GLY A 80 5.59 17.01 -6.36
C GLY A 80 6.08 15.57 -6.52
N ARG A 81 6.57 15.01 -5.42
CA ARG A 81 7.29 13.74 -5.40
C ARG A 81 6.37 12.50 -5.52
N ARG A 82 5.26 12.48 -4.77
CA ARG A 82 4.35 11.31 -4.65
C ARG A 82 3.13 11.31 -5.56
N LYS A 83 2.65 12.49 -6.00
CA LYS A 83 1.43 12.60 -6.82
C LYS A 83 1.50 11.87 -8.18
N PRO A 84 2.62 11.94 -8.94
CA PRO A 84 2.73 11.22 -10.20
C PRO A 84 2.60 9.71 -10.03
N TRP A 85 3.20 9.16 -8.97
CA TRP A 85 3.16 7.72 -8.68
C TRP A 85 1.75 7.22 -8.40
N VAL A 86 0.94 7.98 -7.67
CA VAL A 86 -0.47 7.65 -7.41
C VAL A 86 -1.31 7.72 -8.69
N MET A 87 -1.02 8.66 -9.60
CA MET A 87 -1.74 8.75 -10.88
C MET A 87 -1.32 7.65 -11.85
N VAL A 88 -0.03 7.29 -11.86
CA VAL A 88 0.47 6.18 -12.67
C VAL A 88 -0.08 4.85 -12.15
N SER A 89 -0.26 4.66 -10.84
CA SER A 89 -0.84 3.42 -10.29
C SER A 89 -2.34 3.25 -10.60
N LEU A 90 -3.07 4.34 -10.84
CA LEU A 90 -4.47 4.31 -11.28
C LEU A 90 -4.62 3.65 -12.67
N LEU A 91 -3.65 3.83 -13.56
CA LEU A 91 -3.66 3.28 -14.92
C LEU A 91 -3.68 1.74 -14.98
N PRO A 92 -2.72 1.01 -14.37
CA PRO A 92 -2.72 -0.45 -14.37
C PRO A 92 -3.92 -0.99 -13.59
N ILE A 93 -4.35 -0.33 -12.51
CA ILE A 93 -5.58 -0.71 -11.80
C ILE A 93 -6.79 -0.64 -12.72
N ALA A 94 -6.97 0.47 -13.44
CA ALA A 94 -8.09 0.62 -14.37
C ALA A 94 -8.05 -0.43 -15.50
N ILE A 95 -6.88 -0.71 -16.04
CA ILE A 95 -6.70 -1.73 -17.08
C ILE A 95 -7.06 -3.12 -16.56
N ILE A 96 -6.56 -3.49 -15.37
CA ILE A 96 -6.82 -4.81 -14.78
C ILE A 96 -8.32 -4.97 -14.48
N LEU A 97 -8.96 -3.95 -13.92
CA LEU A 97 -10.40 -3.97 -13.68
C LEU A 97 -11.18 -4.14 -14.99
N PHE A 98 -10.83 -3.38 -16.03
CA PHE A 98 -11.48 -3.51 -17.34
C PHE A 98 -11.27 -4.88 -18.00
N LEU A 99 -10.15 -5.56 -17.73
CA LEU A 99 -9.91 -6.90 -18.27
C LEU A 99 -10.65 -7.99 -17.48
N ILE A 100 -10.94 -7.76 -16.21
CA ILE A 100 -11.61 -8.72 -15.33
C ILE A 100 -13.14 -8.63 -15.44
N PHE A 101 -13.69 -7.45 -15.75
CA PHE A 101 -15.13 -7.17 -15.82
C PHE A 101 -15.61 -6.94 -17.25
#